data_AF-A0AB34Z986-F1
#
_entry.id   AF-A0AB34Z986-F1
#
_cell.length_a   1.000
_cell.length_b   1.000
_cell.length_c   1.000
_cell.angle_alpha   90.00
_cell.angle_beta   90.00
_cell.angle_gamma   90.00
#
_symmetry.space_group_name_H-M   'P 1'
#
loop_
_entity.id
_entity.type
_entity.pdbx_description
1 polymer ?
#
loop_
_entity_poly.entity_id
_entity_poly.type
_entity_poly.pdbx_seq_one_letter_code
_entity_poly.pdbx_strand_id
1 'polypeptide(L)'
;MVGFVVAMVLLALLVFGVALRPLWREARGLTASIAVLLLAASAALYWLVGTPGAIQAPANRPATPRSLDEAIVQLRAALARNPDQAEGWVLLGRSLSSQQKFAEARDAFARAVALRPDEPDVLVAAAQSRMLADDSGRPDPQAMRLLEHALAVQPDHQRARWFLGVVQRQAGEPAKASETWTPLLSVVDATTRPGLLEQINAARQEASLAPIQASAAPAADAASGKRIQVRVTLDAEFAKRTGLPGDTSVFVIARAADTPMPVAVERHALRELPLTITLDDGDSPMPTRTLSSLDTVQVLARLSRSGNAMRQAGDVESVPVMVELPTAAPVELVIGR
;
A
#
# COMPACT_ATOMS: atom_id res chain seq x y z
N MET A 1 -28.05 16.66 8.03
CA MET A 1 -27.40 17.95 7.69
C MET A 1 -28.32 19.15 7.94
N VAL A 2 -29.56 19.15 7.43
CA VAL A 2 -30.52 20.27 7.59
C VAL A 2 -30.81 20.64 9.05
N GLY A 3 -31.00 19.64 9.94
CA GLY A 3 -31.29 19.91 11.36
C GLY A 3 -30.15 20.62 12.13
N PHE A 4 -28.89 20.34 11.77
CA PHE A 4 -27.72 20.98 12.39
C PHE A 4 -27.61 22.46 11.98
N VAL A 5 -27.90 22.75 10.70
CA VAL A 5 -27.89 24.13 10.19
C VAL A 5 -29.01 24.96 10.83
N VAL A 6 -30.21 24.38 10.98
CA VAL A 6 -31.33 25.06 11.65
C VAL A 6 -31.01 25.34 13.12
N ALA A 7 -30.41 24.37 13.85
CA ALA A 7 -30.02 24.56 15.24
C ALA A 7 -28.94 25.66 15.40
N MET A 8 -27.95 25.71 14.50
CA MET A 8 -26.92 26.76 14.49
C MET A 8 -27.51 28.15 14.21
N VAL A 9 -28.45 28.26 13.27
CA VAL A 9 -29.11 29.54 12.96
C VAL A 9 -29.95 30.02 14.14
N LEU A 10 -30.70 29.11 14.79
CA LEU A 10 -31.48 29.45 15.98
C LEU A 10 -30.59 29.86 17.16
N LEU A 11 -29.48 29.17 17.38
CA LEU A 11 -28.51 29.52 18.41
C LEU A 11 -27.86 30.88 18.13
N ALA A 12 -27.47 31.13 16.87
CA ALA A 12 -26.89 32.41 16.46
C ALA A 12 -27.89 33.56 16.65
N LEU A 13 -29.15 33.38 16.26
CA LEU A 13 -30.22 34.37 16.47
C LEU A 13 -30.48 34.62 17.95
N LEU A 14 -30.45 33.57 18.79
CA LEU A 14 -30.63 33.69 20.23
C LEU A 14 -29.46 34.42 20.90
N VAL A 15 -28.23 34.08 20.52
CA VAL A 15 -27.01 34.75 21.02
C VAL A 15 -26.98 36.22 20.58
N PHE A 16 -27.28 36.53 19.32
CA PHE A 16 -27.39 37.91 18.84
C PHE A 16 -28.51 38.67 19.57
N GLY A 17 -29.68 38.05 19.75
CA GLY A 17 -30.83 38.66 20.42
C GLY A 17 -30.58 38.98 21.90
N VAL A 18 -29.81 38.13 22.60
CA VAL A 18 -29.45 38.35 24.00
C VAL A 18 -28.28 39.34 24.13
N ALA A 19 -27.24 39.21 23.30
CA ALA A 19 -26.05 40.06 23.37
C ALA A 19 -26.28 41.51 22.90
N LEU A 20 -27.21 41.74 21.95
CA LEU A 20 -27.55 43.09 21.47
C LEU A 20 -28.71 43.74 22.24
N ARG A 21 -29.34 43.01 23.17
CA ARG A 21 -30.45 43.52 23.99
C ARG A 21 -30.16 44.83 24.75
N PRO A 22 -28.97 45.03 25.38
CA PRO A 22 -28.65 46.31 26.01
C PRO A 22 -28.40 47.43 24.98
N LEU A 23 -27.74 47.11 23.85
CA LEU A 23 -27.45 48.06 22.76
C LEU A 23 -28.73 48.56 22.05
N TRP A 24 -29.78 47.75 21.99
CA TRP A 24 -31.09 48.10 21.43
C TRP A 24 -31.90 49.10 22.27
N ARG A 25 -31.52 49.32 23.54
CA ARG A 25 -32.15 50.34 24.40
C ARG A 25 -31.49 51.70 24.28
N GLU A 26 -30.18 51.76 24.08
CA GLU A 26 -29.42 53.02 24.13
C GLU A 26 -29.05 53.58 22.75
N ALA A 27 -28.82 52.73 21.73
CA ALA A 27 -28.27 53.18 20.44
C ALA A 27 -28.90 52.45 19.23
N ARG A 28 -30.23 52.49 19.12
CA ARG A 28 -31.01 51.81 18.05
C ARG A 28 -30.52 52.12 16.64
N GLY A 29 -30.12 53.36 16.38
CA GLY A 29 -29.57 53.76 15.08
C GLY A 29 -28.26 53.05 14.77
N LEU A 30 -27.36 52.96 15.74
CA LEU A 30 -26.03 52.38 15.57
C LEU A 30 -26.12 50.85 15.38
N THR A 31 -27.03 50.18 16.08
CA THR A 31 -27.29 48.75 15.87
C THR A 31 -27.88 48.46 14.49
N ALA A 32 -28.80 49.31 14.01
CA ALA A 32 -29.36 49.17 12.68
C ALA A 32 -28.29 49.39 11.60
N SER A 33 -27.43 50.40 11.78
CA SER A 33 -26.30 50.66 10.90
C SER A 33 -25.33 49.48 10.84
N ILE A 34 -24.94 48.92 11.99
CA ILE A 34 -24.04 47.75 12.04
C ILE A 34 -24.67 46.55 11.32
N ALA A 35 -25.96 46.26 11.56
CA ALA A 35 -26.63 45.13 10.91
C ALA A 35 -26.68 45.29 9.38
N VAL A 36 -27.01 46.49 8.89
CA VAL A 36 -27.00 46.80 7.45
C VAL A 36 -25.59 46.68 6.88
N LEU A 37 -24.58 47.15 7.60
CA LEU A 37 -23.18 47.11 7.16
C LEU A 37 -22.65 45.67 7.13
N LEU A 38 -23.05 44.82 8.07
CA LEU A 38 -22.73 43.38 8.10
C LEU A 38 -23.39 42.64 6.92
N LEU A 39 -24.66 42.92 6.63
CA LEU A 39 -25.35 42.33 5.47
C LEU A 39 -24.72 42.79 4.16
N ALA A 40 -24.40 44.08 4.03
CA ALA A 40 -23.72 44.63 2.86
C ALA A 40 -22.32 44.05 2.69
N ALA A 41 -21.54 43.93 3.77
CA ALA A 41 -20.22 43.30 3.74
C ALA A 41 -20.31 41.82 3.36
N SER A 42 -21.29 41.09 3.88
CA SER A 42 -21.53 39.68 3.50
C SER A 42 -21.93 39.55 2.03
N ALA A 43 -22.76 40.45 1.52
CA ALA A 43 -23.14 40.48 0.11
C ALA A 43 -21.95 40.83 -0.80
N ALA A 44 -21.13 41.80 -0.39
CA ALA A 44 -19.91 42.18 -1.09
C ALA A 44 -18.89 41.04 -1.09
N LEU A 45 -18.72 40.34 0.04
CA LEU A 45 -17.85 39.16 0.14
C LEU A 45 -18.35 38.01 -0.75
N TYR A 46 -19.67 37.79 -0.80
CA TYR A 46 -20.28 36.83 -1.72
C TYR A 46 -20.09 37.22 -3.19
N TRP A 47 -20.08 38.52 -3.51
CA TRP A 47 -19.79 39.02 -4.85
C TRP A 47 -18.31 38.92 -5.23
N LEU A 48 -17.40 39.11 -4.26
CA LEU A 48 -15.95 39.12 -4.48
C LEU A 48 -15.34 37.72 -4.49
N VAL A 49 -15.84 36.80 -3.65
CA VAL A 49 -15.30 35.45 -3.46
C VAL A 49 -16.25 34.36 -3.96
N GLY A 50 -17.57 34.64 -3.94
CA GLY A 50 -18.58 33.68 -4.38
C GLY A 50 -18.81 33.69 -5.89
N THR A 51 -19.64 32.75 -6.36
CA THR A 51 -20.08 32.64 -7.74
C THR A 51 -21.55 33.06 -7.86
N PRO A 52 -21.86 34.37 -7.92
CA PRO A 52 -23.25 34.86 -7.97
C PRO A 52 -24.03 34.31 -9.19
N GLY A 53 -23.32 33.96 -10.26
CA GLY A 53 -23.89 33.29 -11.44
C GLY A 53 -24.35 31.84 -11.21
N ALA A 54 -23.94 31.18 -10.11
CA ALA A 54 -24.38 29.81 -9.79
C ALA A 54 -25.86 29.74 -9.38
N ILE A 55 -26.42 30.84 -8.85
CA ILE A 55 -27.84 30.94 -8.48
C ILE A 55 -28.70 31.21 -9.72
N GLN A 56 -28.13 31.90 -10.72
CA GLN A 56 -28.80 32.22 -11.98
C GLN A 56 -28.60 31.16 -13.07
N ALA A 57 -27.86 30.08 -12.77
CA ALA A 57 -27.70 28.97 -13.70
C ALA A 57 -29.10 28.42 -14.04
N PRO A 58 -29.59 28.59 -15.29
CA PRO A 58 -30.92 28.14 -15.66
C PRO A 58 -30.98 26.61 -15.53
N ALA A 59 -32.19 26.07 -15.45
CA ALA A 59 -32.51 24.64 -15.38
C ALA A 59 -31.91 23.78 -16.52
N ASN A 60 -31.16 24.36 -17.45
CA ASN A 60 -30.27 23.68 -18.39
C ASN A 60 -28.96 23.25 -17.73
N ARG A 61 -29.01 22.56 -16.58
CA ARG A 61 -27.92 21.61 -16.30
C ARG A 61 -27.95 20.60 -17.44
N PRO A 62 -26.82 20.35 -18.16
CA PRO A 62 -26.79 19.21 -19.07
C PRO A 62 -27.27 18.01 -18.27
N ALA A 63 -28.28 17.31 -18.79
CA ALA A 63 -28.85 16.17 -18.10
C ALA A 63 -27.71 15.24 -17.68
N THR A 64 -27.68 14.85 -16.40
CA THR A 64 -26.70 13.88 -15.91
C THR A 64 -26.72 12.70 -16.88
N PRO A 65 -25.61 12.43 -17.58
CA PRO A 65 -25.61 11.45 -18.66
C PRO A 65 -26.07 10.11 -18.10
N ARG A 66 -27.03 9.48 -18.77
CA ARG A 66 -27.62 8.21 -18.31
C ARG A 66 -26.73 7.03 -18.65
N SER A 67 -25.83 7.20 -19.63
CA SER A 67 -24.85 6.22 -20.06
C SER A 67 -23.46 6.84 -20.21
N LEU A 68 -22.44 5.99 -20.19
CA LEU A 68 -21.06 6.40 -20.42
C LEU A 68 -20.88 6.99 -21.84
N ASP A 69 -21.60 6.48 -22.84
CA ASP A 69 -21.54 6.99 -24.21
C ASP A 69 -22.09 8.41 -24.32
N GLU A 70 -23.24 8.68 -23.69
CA GLU A 70 -23.78 10.04 -23.62
C GLU A 70 -22.81 11.00 -22.91
N ALA A 71 -22.17 10.53 -21.84
CA ALA A 71 -21.16 11.31 -21.11
C ALA A 71 -19.96 11.67 -22.02
N ILE A 72 -19.47 10.72 -22.82
CA ILE A 72 -18.38 10.94 -23.77
C ILE A 72 -18.79 11.94 -24.85
N VAL A 73 -20.01 11.84 -25.40
CA VAL A 73 -20.50 12.80 -26.40
C VAL A 73 -20.57 14.22 -25.82
N GLN A 74 -21.13 14.37 -24.62
CA GLN A 74 -21.20 15.66 -23.93
C GLN A 74 -19.80 16.21 -23.63
N LEU A 75 -18.87 15.36 -23.17
CA LEU A 75 -17.50 15.74 -22.87
C LEU A 75 -16.74 16.19 -24.13
N ARG A 76 -16.90 15.48 -25.25
CA ARG A 76 -16.35 15.91 -26.55
C ARG A 76 -16.88 17.26 -26.98
N ALA A 77 -18.18 17.50 -26.86
CA ALA A 77 -18.78 18.78 -27.20
C ALA A 77 -18.29 19.92 -26.29
N ALA A 78 -18.06 19.64 -25.01
CA ALA A 78 -17.48 20.61 -24.07
C ALA A 78 -16.02 20.94 -24.42
N LEU A 79 -15.20 19.93 -24.72
CA LEU A 79 -13.80 20.09 -25.12
C LEU A 79 -13.65 20.77 -26.49
N ALA A 80 -14.61 20.60 -27.40
CA ALA A 80 -14.63 21.33 -28.67
C ALA A 80 -14.86 22.84 -28.47
N ARG A 81 -15.63 23.24 -27.44
CA ARG A 81 -15.86 24.66 -27.11
C ARG A 81 -14.71 25.28 -26.31
N ASN A 82 -14.08 24.50 -25.45
CA ASN A 82 -12.95 24.95 -24.64
C ASN A 82 -11.87 23.84 -24.61
N PRO A 83 -10.94 23.88 -25.59
CA PRO A 83 -9.97 22.81 -25.81
C PRO A 83 -8.77 22.83 -24.87
N ASP A 84 -8.60 23.88 -24.07
CA ASP A 84 -7.41 24.08 -23.21
C ASP A 84 -7.57 23.48 -21.81
N GLN A 85 -8.45 22.49 -21.67
CA GLN A 85 -8.76 21.81 -20.41
C GLN A 85 -8.08 20.44 -20.35
N ALA A 86 -6.88 20.38 -19.79
CA ALA A 86 -6.08 19.15 -19.72
C ALA A 86 -6.83 18.02 -18.98
N GLU A 87 -7.49 18.31 -17.86
CA GLU A 87 -8.27 17.35 -17.08
C GLU A 87 -9.42 16.74 -17.88
N GLY A 88 -10.07 17.55 -18.72
CA GLY A 88 -11.16 17.08 -19.57
C GLY A 88 -10.67 16.09 -20.63
N TRP A 89 -9.51 16.36 -21.24
CA TRP A 89 -8.86 15.42 -22.16
C TRP A 89 -8.40 14.13 -21.48
N VAL A 90 -7.88 14.21 -20.24
CA VAL A 90 -7.55 13.03 -19.42
C VAL A 90 -8.80 12.20 -19.13
N LEU A 91 -9.90 12.85 -18.73
CA LEU A 91 -11.16 12.17 -18.46
C LEU A 91 -11.69 11.47 -19.72
N LEU A 92 -11.66 12.16 -20.87
CA LEU A 92 -12.07 11.59 -22.15
C LEU A 92 -11.22 10.37 -22.50
N GLY A 93 -9.90 10.46 -22.37
CA GLY A 93 -8.98 9.34 -22.59
C GLY A 93 -9.31 8.13 -21.71
N ARG A 94 -9.51 8.35 -20.40
CA ARG A 94 -9.88 7.27 -19.45
C ARG A 94 -11.23 6.63 -19.79
N SER A 95 -12.24 7.43 -20.10
CA SER A 95 -13.57 6.93 -20.50
C SER A 95 -13.49 6.09 -21.77
N LEU A 96 -12.70 6.52 -22.76
CA LEU A 96 -12.49 5.75 -24.00
C LEU A 96 -11.70 4.46 -23.76
N SER A 97 -10.66 4.50 -22.92
CA SER A 97 -9.91 3.30 -22.52
C SER A 97 -10.80 2.29 -21.79
N SER A 98 -11.74 2.73 -20.93
CA SER A 98 -12.69 1.80 -20.27
C SER A 98 -13.65 1.12 -21.24
N GLN A 99 -13.86 1.70 -22.42
CA GLN A 99 -14.63 1.11 -23.51
C GLN A 99 -13.75 0.36 -24.52
N GLN A 100 -12.45 0.16 -24.23
CA GLN A 100 -11.48 -0.44 -25.13
C GLN A 100 -11.30 0.30 -26.48
N LYS A 101 -11.75 1.57 -26.55
CA LYS A 101 -11.56 2.46 -27.71
C LYS A 101 -10.16 3.09 -27.66
N PHE A 102 -9.12 2.25 -27.70
CA PHE A 102 -7.74 2.66 -27.40
C PHE A 102 -7.17 3.67 -28.39
N ALA A 103 -7.51 3.58 -29.68
CA ALA A 103 -7.07 4.56 -30.68
C ALA A 103 -7.63 5.97 -30.40
N GLU A 104 -8.91 6.07 -30.03
CA GLU A 104 -9.51 7.36 -29.65
C GLU A 104 -8.97 7.85 -28.30
N ALA A 105 -8.72 6.93 -27.36
CA ALA A 105 -8.13 7.25 -26.07
C ALA A 105 -6.71 7.83 -26.22
N ARG A 106 -5.90 7.23 -27.10
CA ARG A 106 -4.57 7.73 -27.46
C ARG A 106 -4.63 9.19 -27.89
N ASP A 107 -5.55 9.52 -28.80
CA ASP A 107 -5.64 10.86 -29.36
C ASP A 107 -6.07 11.88 -28.28
N ALA A 108 -6.99 11.49 -27.39
CA ALA A 108 -7.38 12.31 -26.24
C ALA A 108 -6.22 12.52 -25.26
N PHE A 109 -5.47 11.46 -24.91
CA PHE A 109 -4.31 11.59 -24.03
C PHE A 109 -3.17 12.39 -24.68
N ALA A 110 -2.98 12.33 -26.00
CA ALA A 110 -2.01 13.17 -26.70
C ALA A 110 -2.34 14.66 -26.55
N ARG A 111 -3.62 15.03 -26.60
CA ARG A 111 -4.07 16.40 -26.28
C ARG A 111 -3.80 16.77 -24.82
N ALA A 112 -4.05 15.85 -23.89
CA ALA A 112 -3.76 16.08 -22.48
C ALA A 112 -2.25 16.31 -22.21
N VAL A 113 -1.37 15.51 -22.82
CA VAL A 113 0.09 15.66 -22.72
C VAL A 113 0.55 17.00 -23.33
N ALA A 114 -0.04 17.42 -24.45
CA ALA A 114 0.30 18.72 -25.06
C ALA A 114 0.00 19.91 -24.14
N LEU A 115 -1.02 19.80 -23.27
CA LEU A 115 -1.40 20.84 -22.31
C LEU A 115 -0.65 20.72 -20.97
N ARG A 116 -0.27 19.51 -20.58
CA ARG A 116 0.52 19.21 -19.38
C ARG A 116 1.62 18.21 -19.71
N PRO A 117 2.76 18.69 -20.24
CA PRO A 117 3.83 17.82 -20.72
C PRO A 117 4.58 17.11 -19.60
N ASP A 118 4.56 17.67 -18.38
CA ASP A 118 5.39 17.20 -17.26
C ASP A 118 4.55 16.52 -16.17
N GLU A 119 3.34 16.05 -16.49
CA GLU A 119 2.47 15.34 -15.54
C GLU A 119 2.66 13.82 -15.69
N PRO A 120 3.38 13.13 -14.78
CA PRO A 120 3.79 11.74 -14.97
C PRO A 120 2.63 10.77 -15.21
N ASP A 121 1.55 10.92 -14.45
CA ASP A 121 0.36 10.06 -14.58
C ASP A 121 -0.31 10.19 -15.96
N VAL A 122 -0.25 11.39 -16.57
CA VAL A 122 -0.81 11.65 -17.90
C VAL A 122 0.11 11.08 -18.98
N LEU A 123 1.42 11.25 -18.84
CA LEU A 123 2.44 10.64 -19.71
C LEU A 123 2.31 9.11 -19.74
N VAL A 124 2.17 8.48 -18.56
CA VAL A 124 1.99 7.02 -18.43
C VAL A 124 0.68 6.56 -19.07
N ALA A 125 -0.43 7.27 -18.83
CA ALA A 125 -1.71 6.92 -19.44
C ALA A 125 -1.69 7.06 -20.97
N ALA A 126 -1.01 8.10 -21.48
CA ALA A 126 -0.78 8.29 -22.90
C ALA A 126 0.03 7.14 -23.51
N ALA A 127 1.15 6.77 -22.88
CA ALA A 127 1.98 5.65 -23.33
C ALA A 127 1.18 4.32 -23.33
N GLN A 128 0.45 4.02 -22.25
CA GLN A 128 -0.37 2.82 -22.16
C GLN A 128 -1.44 2.77 -23.26
N SER A 129 -2.16 3.87 -23.47
CA SER A 129 -3.21 3.94 -24.51
C SER A 129 -2.64 3.76 -25.92
N ARG A 130 -1.41 4.23 -26.17
CA ARG A 130 -0.69 4.00 -27.44
C ARG A 130 -0.34 2.53 -27.64
N MET A 131 0.24 1.90 -26.62
CA MET A 131 0.61 0.49 -26.66
C MET A 131 -0.62 -0.41 -26.91
N LEU A 132 -1.77 -0.07 -26.33
CA LEU A 132 -3.02 -0.82 -26.51
C LEU A 132 -3.76 -0.47 -27.80
N ALA A 133 -3.42 0.64 -28.46
CA ALA A 133 -4.02 1.03 -29.74
C ALA A 133 -3.35 0.31 -30.93
N ASP A 134 -2.17 -0.27 -30.74
CA ASP A 134 -1.42 -0.99 -31.76
C ASP A 134 -1.22 -2.46 -31.35
N ASP A 135 -2.04 -3.34 -31.93
CA ASP A 135 -1.95 -4.79 -31.71
C ASP A 135 -0.82 -5.48 -32.48
N SER A 136 0.02 -4.72 -33.19
CA SER A 136 1.11 -5.32 -34.00
C SER A 136 2.21 -5.99 -33.15
N GLY A 137 2.18 -5.81 -31.83
CA GLY A 137 3.19 -6.33 -30.90
C GLY A 137 4.57 -5.70 -31.10
N ARG A 138 4.64 -4.63 -31.88
CA ARG A 138 5.88 -3.90 -32.16
C ARG A 138 6.13 -2.88 -31.05
N PRO A 139 7.41 -2.58 -30.75
CA PRO A 139 7.74 -1.49 -29.85
C PRO A 139 7.20 -0.16 -30.41
N ASP A 140 6.53 0.64 -29.56
CA ASP A 140 6.19 2.02 -29.89
C ASP A 140 7.27 2.97 -29.31
N PRO A 141 8.13 3.57 -30.15
CA PRO A 141 9.18 4.49 -29.69
C PRO A 141 8.63 5.74 -29.01
N GLN A 142 7.42 6.18 -29.37
CA GLN A 142 6.79 7.32 -28.73
C GLN A 142 6.25 6.97 -27.35
N ALA A 143 5.72 5.75 -27.16
CA ALA A 143 5.37 5.27 -25.82
C ALA A 143 6.60 5.20 -24.92
N MET A 144 7.73 4.70 -25.44
CA MET A 144 9.00 4.65 -24.70
C MET A 144 9.45 6.05 -24.25
N ARG A 145 9.47 7.04 -25.15
CA ARG A 145 9.82 8.44 -24.80
C ARG A 145 8.92 9.05 -23.75
N LEU A 146 7.61 8.78 -23.80
CA LEU A 146 6.66 9.27 -22.80
C LEU A 146 6.96 8.68 -21.41
N LEU A 147 7.31 7.39 -21.35
CA LEU A 147 7.62 6.69 -20.11
C LEU A 147 8.98 7.11 -19.53
N GLU A 148 9.98 7.30 -20.40
CA GLU A 148 11.28 7.88 -20.03
C GLU A 148 11.10 9.29 -19.48
N HIS A 149 10.26 10.12 -20.11
CA HIS A 149 9.94 11.45 -19.60
C HIS A 149 9.23 11.38 -18.24
N ALA A 150 8.25 10.49 -18.08
CA ALA A 150 7.56 10.32 -16.81
C ALA A 150 8.53 9.94 -15.67
N LEU A 151 9.53 9.09 -15.95
CA LEU A 151 10.56 8.73 -14.97
C LEU A 151 11.62 9.82 -14.76
N ALA A 152 11.86 10.68 -15.74
CA ALA A 152 12.72 11.85 -15.57
C ALA A 152 12.08 12.88 -14.62
N VAL A 153 10.75 13.06 -14.71
CA VAL A 153 10.00 13.94 -13.79
C VAL A 153 9.82 13.27 -12.43
N GLN A 154 9.43 12.00 -12.39
CA GLN A 154 9.19 11.24 -11.18
C GLN A 154 9.92 9.88 -11.20
N PRO A 155 11.17 9.82 -10.70
CA PRO A 155 12.00 8.60 -10.75
C PRO A 155 11.43 7.40 -10.00
N ASP A 156 10.58 7.60 -9.00
CA ASP A 156 9.96 6.53 -8.21
C ASP A 156 8.61 6.04 -8.79
N HIS A 157 8.17 6.57 -9.93
CA HIS A 157 6.87 6.25 -10.51
C HIS A 157 6.78 4.77 -10.96
N GLN A 158 6.12 3.96 -10.14
CA GLN A 158 6.07 2.50 -10.31
C GLN A 158 5.45 2.06 -11.65
N ARG A 159 4.31 2.65 -12.05
CA ARG A 159 3.65 2.28 -13.33
C ARG A 159 4.48 2.66 -14.56
N ALA A 160 5.14 3.83 -14.55
CA ALA A 160 6.02 4.25 -15.62
C ALA A 160 7.18 3.26 -15.80
N ARG A 161 7.82 2.87 -14.70
CA ARG A 161 8.89 1.86 -14.67
C ARG A 161 8.41 0.49 -15.18
N TRP A 162 7.21 0.07 -14.76
CA TRP A 162 6.61 -1.18 -15.25
C TRP A 162 6.44 -1.16 -16.78
N PHE A 163 5.72 -0.16 -17.32
CA PHE A 163 5.45 -0.09 -18.75
C PHE A 163 6.72 0.16 -19.58
N LEU A 164 7.71 0.88 -19.04
CA LEU A 164 8.97 1.11 -19.74
C LEU A 164 9.71 -0.21 -19.98
N GLY A 165 9.81 -1.07 -18.96
CA GLY A 165 10.41 -2.39 -19.14
C GLY A 165 9.63 -3.28 -20.11
N VAL A 166 8.30 -3.16 -20.18
CA VAL A 166 7.48 -3.89 -21.16
C VAL A 166 7.86 -3.46 -22.59
N VAL A 167 7.92 -2.15 -22.85
CA VAL A 167 8.27 -1.62 -24.17
C VAL A 167 9.72 -1.93 -24.53
N GLN A 168 10.65 -1.84 -23.58
CA GLN A 168 12.06 -2.20 -23.81
C GLN A 168 12.23 -3.68 -24.18
N ARG A 169 11.52 -4.59 -23.50
CA ARG A 169 11.56 -6.01 -23.85
C ARG A 169 10.96 -6.27 -25.23
N GLN A 170 9.83 -5.63 -25.57
CA GLN A 170 9.26 -5.68 -26.93
C GLN A 170 10.20 -5.10 -28.00
N ALA A 171 11.03 -4.11 -27.62
CA ALA A 171 12.04 -3.53 -28.49
C ALA A 171 13.29 -4.42 -28.70
N GLY A 172 13.33 -5.61 -28.09
CA GLY A 172 14.49 -6.48 -28.14
C GLY A 172 15.63 -6.01 -27.23
N GLU A 173 15.32 -5.21 -26.20
CA GLU A 173 16.27 -4.73 -25.20
C GLU A 173 16.03 -5.36 -23.80
N PRO A 174 16.05 -6.71 -23.68
CA PRO A 174 15.67 -7.38 -22.44
C PRO A 174 16.63 -7.12 -21.27
N ALA A 175 17.89 -6.77 -21.55
CA ALA A 175 18.84 -6.33 -20.52
C ALA A 175 18.34 -5.05 -19.82
N LYS A 176 18.01 -4.00 -20.59
CA LYS A 176 17.47 -2.74 -20.08
C LYS A 176 16.13 -2.93 -19.38
N ALA A 177 15.27 -3.81 -19.91
CA ALA A 177 14.00 -4.13 -19.25
C ALA A 177 14.22 -4.70 -17.84
N SER A 178 15.16 -5.64 -17.69
CA SER A 178 15.48 -6.23 -16.39
C SER A 178 16.04 -5.21 -15.40
N GLU A 179 16.91 -4.30 -15.85
CA GLU A 179 17.45 -3.21 -15.04
C GLU A 179 16.34 -2.25 -14.61
N THR A 180 15.46 -1.88 -15.54
CA THR A 180 14.33 -0.98 -15.30
C THR A 180 13.38 -1.57 -14.27
N TRP A 181 13.07 -2.87 -14.32
CA TRP A 181 12.15 -3.50 -13.37
C TRP A 181 12.76 -3.83 -12.00
N THR A 182 14.08 -3.96 -11.88
CA THR A 182 14.75 -4.36 -10.62
C THR A 182 14.37 -3.49 -9.41
N PRO A 183 14.32 -2.14 -9.50
CA PRO A 183 13.88 -1.29 -8.38
C PRO A 183 12.45 -1.56 -7.90
N LEU A 184 11.56 -2.09 -8.75
CA LEU A 184 10.18 -2.42 -8.35
C LEU A 184 10.15 -3.53 -7.28
N LEU A 185 11.13 -4.43 -7.25
CA LEU A 185 11.20 -5.53 -6.27
C LEU A 185 11.21 -5.04 -4.81
N SER A 186 11.74 -3.84 -4.57
CA SER A 186 11.83 -3.23 -3.24
C SER A 186 10.53 -2.54 -2.81
N VAL A 187 9.61 -2.27 -3.75
CA VAL A 187 8.39 -1.49 -3.50
C VAL A 187 7.14 -2.37 -3.55
N VAL A 188 7.16 -3.43 -4.36
CA VAL A 188 6.04 -4.39 -4.42
C VAL A 188 5.97 -5.24 -3.15
N ASP A 189 4.75 -5.64 -2.81
CA ASP A 189 4.43 -6.47 -1.66
C ASP A 189 4.93 -7.91 -1.83
N ALA A 190 4.90 -8.69 -0.74
CA ALA A 190 5.40 -10.06 -0.73
C ALA A 190 4.64 -11.02 -1.65
N THR A 191 3.38 -10.74 -1.98
CA THR A 191 2.57 -11.59 -2.88
C THR A 191 2.87 -11.31 -4.34
N THR A 192 3.17 -10.06 -4.70
CA THR A 192 3.49 -9.65 -6.08
C THR A 192 4.97 -9.88 -6.43
N ARG A 193 5.87 -9.80 -5.44
CA ARG A 193 7.33 -9.88 -5.64
C ARG A 193 7.80 -11.14 -6.40
N PRO A 194 7.31 -12.36 -6.11
CA PRO A 194 7.77 -13.57 -6.82
C PRO A 194 7.46 -13.52 -8.32
N GLY A 195 6.25 -13.08 -8.69
CA GLY A 195 5.86 -12.96 -10.10
C GLY A 195 6.64 -11.89 -10.85
N LEU A 196 6.94 -10.76 -10.21
CA LEU A 196 7.81 -9.75 -10.79
C LEU A 196 9.26 -10.28 -10.97
N LEU A 197 9.78 -11.00 -9.99
CA LEU A 197 11.12 -11.57 -10.07
C LEU A 197 11.24 -12.60 -11.20
N GLU A 198 10.21 -13.43 -11.39
CA GLU A 198 10.14 -14.35 -12.53
C GLU A 198 10.24 -13.61 -13.86
N GLN A 199 9.49 -12.51 -14.03
CA GLN A 199 9.55 -11.70 -15.25
C GLN A 199 10.92 -11.05 -15.46
N ILE A 200 11.54 -10.55 -14.40
CA ILE A 200 12.90 -10.00 -14.46
C ILE A 200 13.89 -11.07 -14.88
N ASN A 201 13.81 -12.27 -14.29
CA ASN A 201 14.72 -13.37 -14.61
C ASN A 201 14.51 -13.90 -16.04
N ALA A 202 13.28 -13.93 -16.54
CA ALA A 202 13.00 -14.24 -17.94
C ALA A 202 13.69 -13.25 -18.89
N ALA A 203 13.57 -11.93 -18.62
CA ALA A 203 14.27 -10.91 -19.40
C ALA A 203 15.81 -11.03 -19.28
N ARG A 204 16.33 -11.35 -18.10
CA ARG A 204 17.77 -11.59 -17.92
C ARG A 204 18.26 -12.80 -18.71
N GLN A 205 17.49 -13.87 -18.74
CA GLN A 205 17.81 -15.06 -19.53
C GLN A 205 17.82 -14.76 -21.03
N GLU A 206 16.84 -14.00 -21.54
CA GLU A 206 16.82 -13.52 -22.94
C GLU A 206 18.07 -12.67 -23.26
N ALA A 207 18.56 -11.92 -22.28
CA ALA A 207 19.80 -11.13 -22.39
C ALA A 207 21.08 -11.93 -22.11
N SER A 208 21.01 -13.24 -21.88
CA SER A 208 22.15 -14.08 -21.45
C SER A 208 22.85 -13.59 -20.16
N LEU A 209 22.09 -12.95 -19.27
CA LEU A 209 22.53 -12.49 -17.95
C LEU A 209 22.17 -13.51 -16.87
N ALA A 210 23.01 -13.62 -15.83
CA ALA A 210 22.73 -14.50 -14.70
C ALA A 210 21.43 -14.08 -13.98
N PRO A 211 20.55 -15.01 -13.60
CA PRO A 211 19.31 -14.68 -12.91
C PRO A 211 19.60 -14.00 -11.57
N ILE A 212 18.77 -13.02 -11.22
CA ILE A 212 18.72 -12.48 -9.86
C ILE A 212 18.09 -13.59 -9.02
N GLN A 213 18.89 -14.16 -8.12
CA GLN A 213 18.32 -15.03 -7.12
C GLN A 213 17.32 -14.21 -6.30
N ALA A 214 16.19 -14.83 -5.95
CA ALA A 214 15.32 -14.31 -4.91
C ALA A 214 16.17 -14.29 -3.63
N SER A 215 17.00 -13.27 -3.46
CA SER A 215 17.47 -12.94 -2.14
C SER A 215 16.17 -12.65 -1.42
N ALA A 216 15.79 -13.53 -0.50
CA ALA A 216 15.16 -13.09 0.72
C ALA A 216 15.87 -11.77 1.11
N ALA A 217 15.09 -10.78 1.53
CA ALA A 217 15.54 -9.47 2.02
C ALA A 217 17.02 -9.51 2.45
N PRO A 218 17.83 -8.53 1.99
CA PRO A 218 19.28 -8.65 1.84
C PRO A 218 19.89 -9.58 2.87
N ALA A 219 20.73 -10.51 2.40
CA ALA A 219 21.66 -11.25 3.24
C ALA A 219 22.74 -10.31 3.86
N ALA A 220 22.31 -9.20 4.46
CA ALA A 220 22.87 -8.59 5.64
C ALA A 220 21.98 -9.11 6.79
N ASP A 221 22.23 -10.27 7.39
CA ASP A 221 23.33 -10.48 8.33
C ASP A 221 23.70 -11.97 8.43
N ALA A 222 24.38 -12.51 7.42
CA ALA A 222 25.13 -13.76 7.61
C ALA A 222 26.37 -13.57 8.53
N ALA A 223 26.53 -12.44 9.23
CA ALA A 223 27.73 -12.14 10.01
C ALA A 223 27.54 -11.34 11.32
N SER A 224 26.32 -11.17 11.89
CA SER A 224 26.22 -10.50 13.20
C SER A 224 25.14 -11.01 14.19
N GLY A 225 24.18 -11.84 13.78
CA GLY A 225 23.16 -12.38 14.70
C GLY A 225 23.63 -13.64 15.45
N LYS A 226 23.59 -13.63 16.79
CA LYS A 226 23.81 -14.84 17.61
C LYS A 226 22.63 -15.81 17.35
N ARG A 227 22.92 -16.98 16.77
CA ARG A 227 21.92 -18.02 16.42
C ARG A 227 21.96 -19.19 17.42
N ILE A 228 20.85 -19.91 17.55
CA ILE A 228 20.75 -21.10 18.42
C ILE A 228 20.21 -22.28 17.64
N GLN A 229 20.98 -23.36 17.57
CA GLN A 229 20.44 -24.64 17.11
C GLN A 229 19.76 -25.37 18.27
N VAL A 230 18.52 -25.80 18.07
CA VAL A 230 17.74 -26.53 19.08
C VAL A 230 17.27 -27.85 18.49
N ARG A 231 17.59 -28.94 19.17
CA ARG A 231 17.09 -30.28 18.87
C ARG A 231 15.98 -30.62 19.84
N VAL A 232 14.78 -30.87 19.30
CA VAL A 232 13.61 -31.20 20.11
C VAL A 232 13.24 -32.67 19.92
N THR A 233 13.06 -33.37 21.03
CA THR A 233 12.62 -34.76 21.07
C THR A 233 11.43 -34.93 22.01
N LEU A 234 10.63 -35.96 21.76
CA LEU A 234 9.49 -36.34 22.60
C LEU A 234 9.84 -37.58 23.39
N ASP A 235 9.56 -37.59 24.70
CA ASP A 235 9.73 -38.78 25.51
C ASP A 235 8.78 -39.91 25.07
N ALA A 236 9.34 -41.10 24.85
CA ALA A 236 8.61 -42.23 24.28
C ALA A 236 7.60 -42.85 25.25
N GLU A 237 7.83 -42.77 26.56
CA GLU A 237 6.89 -43.24 27.59
C GLU A 237 5.73 -42.25 27.74
N PHE A 238 6.02 -40.95 27.70
CA PHE A 238 5.02 -39.90 27.71
C PHE A 238 4.08 -39.95 26.49
N ALA A 239 4.64 -40.14 25.30
CA ALA A 239 3.88 -40.24 24.04
C ALA A 239 2.86 -41.39 24.08
N LYS A 240 3.24 -42.55 24.62
CA LYS A 240 2.38 -43.72 24.75
C LYS A 240 1.25 -43.52 25.77
N ARG A 241 1.54 -42.84 26.89
CA ARG A 241 0.57 -42.62 27.97
C ARG A 241 -0.52 -41.60 27.62
N THR A 242 -0.17 -40.60 26.82
CA THR A 242 -0.99 -39.38 26.68
C THR A 242 -1.89 -39.37 25.45
N GLY A 243 -1.63 -40.24 24.45
CA GLY A 243 -2.47 -40.38 23.26
C GLY A 243 -2.68 -39.04 22.54
N LEU A 244 -1.60 -38.41 22.08
CA LEU A 244 -1.64 -37.06 21.51
C LEU A 244 -2.34 -37.05 20.14
N PRO A 245 -3.28 -36.12 19.89
CA PRO A 245 -3.93 -35.99 18.60
C PRO A 245 -2.95 -35.47 17.53
N GLY A 246 -3.13 -35.90 16.28
CA GLY A 246 -2.17 -35.67 15.18
C GLY A 246 -2.03 -34.21 14.71
N ASP A 247 -2.89 -33.32 15.18
CA ASP A 247 -2.89 -31.87 14.96
C ASP A 247 -2.16 -31.08 16.06
N THR A 248 -1.60 -31.75 17.06
CA THR A 248 -0.82 -31.11 18.13
C THR A 248 0.38 -30.37 17.54
N SER A 249 0.55 -29.11 17.95
CA SER A 249 1.66 -28.25 17.54
C SER A 249 2.76 -28.24 18.58
N VAL A 250 4.01 -28.16 18.13
CA VAL A 250 5.20 -27.98 18.96
C VAL A 250 5.71 -26.57 18.75
N PHE A 251 5.76 -25.79 19.84
CA PHE A 251 6.33 -24.45 19.84
C PHE A 251 7.71 -24.50 20.50
N VAL A 252 8.73 -24.05 19.79
CA VAL A 252 10.05 -23.81 20.39
C VAL A 252 10.17 -22.34 20.67
N ILE A 253 10.43 -22.01 21.93
CA ILE A 253 10.34 -20.66 22.46
C ILE A 253 11.69 -20.32 23.09
N ALA A 254 12.30 -19.24 22.62
CA ALA A 254 13.39 -18.57 23.32
C ALA A 254 12.87 -17.29 23.98
N ARG A 255 13.16 -17.11 25.27
CA ARG A 255 12.80 -15.91 26.02
C ARG A 255 13.96 -15.42 26.88
N ALA A 256 13.93 -14.16 27.27
CA ALA A 256 14.87 -13.67 28.27
C ALA A 256 14.54 -14.25 29.66
N ALA A 257 15.55 -14.43 30.51
CA ALA A 257 15.38 -15.06 31.84
C ALA A 257 14.50 -14.25 32.81
N ASP A 258 14.40 -12.95 32.56
CA ASP A 258 13.73 -11.96 33.41
C ASP A 258 12.25 -11.74 33.05
N THR A 259 11.81 -12.15 31.86
CA THR A 259 10.49 -11.82 31.34
C THR A 259 9.76 -13.05 30.78
N PRO A 260 8.43 -13.14 30.98
CA PRO A 260 7.63 -14.24 30.45
C PRO A 260 7.38 -14.13 28.94
N MET A 261 7.75 -13.00 28.32
CA MET A 261 7.49 -12.70 26.91
C MET A 261 8.53 -13.37 26.01
N PRO A 262 8.10 -14.04 24.91
CA PRO A 262 9.03 -14.70 24.02
C PRO A 262 9.77 -13.70 23.13
N VAL A 263 11.06 -13.98 22.90
CA VAL A 263 11.96 -13.21 22.04
C VAL A 263 12.06 -13.83 20.66
N ALA A 264 11.93 -15.16 20.56
CA ALA A 264 11.79 -15.90 19.31
C ALA A 264 10.84 -17.09 19.49
N VAL A 265 10.00 -17.37 18.49
CA VAL A 265 9.05 -18.50 18.51
C VAL A 265 8.96 -19.16 17.14
N GLU A 266 9.20 -20.47 17.10
CA GLU A 266 8.97 -21.29 15.90
C GLU A 266 7.89 -22.35 16.18
N ARG A 267 7.02 -22.60 15.19
CA ARG A 267 5.90 -23.55 15.29
C ARG A 267 6.08 -24.71 14.30
N HIS A 268 6.09 -25.92 14.83
CA HIS A 268 6.19 -27.17 14.07
C HIS A 268 5.02 -28.11 14.36
N ALA A 269 4.81 -29.09 13.48
CA ALA A 269 3.85 -30.16 13.73
C ALA A 269 4.49 -31.27 14.58
N LEU A 270 3.73 -31.90 15.49
CA LEU A 270 4.21 -33.00 16.33
C LEU A 270 4.86 -34.16 15.55
N ARG A 271 4.35 -34.43 14.34
CA ARG A 271 4.87 -35.46 13.42
C ARG A 271 6.28 -35.22 12.90
N GLU A 272 6.81 -34.01 13.04
CA GLU A 272 8.17 -33.65 12.60
C GLU A 272 9.23 -34.05 13.64
N LEU A 273 8.84 -34.45 14.84
CA LEU A 273 9.79 -34.88 15.87
C LEU A 273 10.41 -36.26 15.56
N PRO A 274 11.72 -36.45 15.81
CA PRO A 274 12.68 -35.47 16.32
C PRO A 274 13.13 -34.47 15.24
N LEU A 275 13.15 -33.17 15.57
CA LEU A 275 13.54 -32.10 14.65
C LEU A 275 14.70 -31.28 15.20
N THR A 276 15.48 -30.69 14.30
CA THR A 276 16.55 -29.73 14.62
C THR A 276 16.24 -28.43 13.90
N ILE A 277 16.08 -27.35 14.66
CA ILE A 277 15.76 -26.01 14.15
C ILE A 277 16.84 -25.02 14.52
N THR A 278 16.87 -23.89 13.82
CA THR A 278 17.76 -22.77 14.14
C THR A 278 16.90 -21.56 14.45
N LEU A 279 16.94 -21.10 15.70
CA LEU A 279 16.30 -19.86 16.11
C LEU A 279 17.24 -18.69 15.82
N ASP A 280 16.72 -17.67 15.16
CA ASP A 280 17.42 -16.42 14.87
C ASP A 280 16.54 -15.17 15.10
N ASP A 281 17.07 -13.99 14.73
CA ASP A 281 16.37 -12.72 14.92
C ASP A 281 15.11 -12.57 14.05
N GLY A 282 15.02 -13.32 12.96
CA GLY A 282 13.87 -13.37 12.07
C GLY A 282 12.65 -14.07 12.68
N ASP A 283 12.86 -14.91 13.69
CA ASP A 283 11.80 -15.60 14.44
C ASP A 283 11.19 -14.74 15.55
N SER A 284 11.61 -13.47 15.65
CA SER A 284 11.14 -12.57 16.69
C SER A 284 9.73 -12.04 16.41
N PRO A 285 8.77 -12.23 17.33
CA PRO A 285 7.45 -11.63 17.23
C PRO A 285 7.45 -10.12 17.50
N MET A 286 8.57 -9.52 17.95
CA MET A 286 8.70 -8.09 18.18
C MET A 286 10.01 -7.53 17.59
N PRO A 287 9.95 -6.62 16.60
CA PRO A 287 11.14 -6.11 15.91
C PRO A 287 12.06 -5.23 16.78
N THR A 288 11.68 -4.91 18.02
CA THR A 288 12.45 -4.04 18.93
C THR A 288 13.32 -4.80 19.93
N ARG A 289 13.17 -6.13 20.09
CA ARG A 289 13.98 -6.95 21.00
C ARG A 289 14.32 -8.30 20.35
N THR A 290 15.54 -8.40 19.82
CA THR A 290 16.02 -9.54 19.03
C THR A 290 16.81 -10.54 19.87
N LEU A 291 17.00 -11.76 19.36
CA LEU A 291 17.75 -12.83 20.03
C LEU A 291 19.24 -12.45 20.17
N SER A 292 19.80 -11.83 19.13
CA SER A 292 21.19 -11.35 19.08
C SER A 292 21.51 -10.28 20.10
N SER A 293 20.51 -9.52 20.56
CA SER A 293 20.68 -8.49 21.58
C SER A 293 20.88 -9.03 23.00
N LEU A 294 20.71 -10.35 23.20
CA LEU A 294 20.79 -11.00 24.50
C LEU A 294 22.07 -11.83 24.64
N ASP A 295 22.64 -11.82 25.84
CA ASP A 295 23.79 -12.67 26.20
C ASP A 295 23.35 -14.03 26.74
N THR A 296 22.19 -14.08 27.39
CA THR A 296 21.63 -15.30 27.95
C THR A 296 20.16 -15.41 27.61
N VAL A 297 19.74 -16.58 27.16
CA VAL A 297 18.33 -16.86 26.88
C VAL A 297 17.91 -18.19 27.49
N GLN A 298 16.62 -18.27 27.81
CA GLN A 298 15.98 -19.50 28.25
C GLN A 298 15.22 -20.10 27.08
N VAL A 299 15.59 -21.32 26.69
CA VAL A 299 14.97 -22.04 25.58
C VAL A 299 14.13 -23.18 26.14
N LEU A 300 12.89 -23.30 25.67
CA LEU A 300 11.97 -24.38 26.04
C LEU A 300 11.12 -24.80 24.84
N ALA A 301 10.65 -26.03 24.85
CA ALA A 301 9.72 -26.57 23.86
C ALA A 301 8.37 -26.85 24.52
N ARG A 302 7.28 -26.48 23.87
CA ARG A 302 5.91 -26.67 24.36
C ARG A 302 5.07 -27.44 23.35
N LEU A 303 4.38 -28.47 23.83
CA LEU A 303 3.26 -29.12 23.13
C LEU A 303 1.98 -28.34 23.43
N SER A 304 1.37 -27.80 22.39
CA SER A 304 0.09 -27.08 22.48
C SER A 304 -0.94 -27.75 21.59
N ARG A 305 -2.05 -28.17 22.20
CA ARG A 305 -3.22 -28.70 21.49
C ARG A 305 -4.12 -27.60 20.95
N SER A 306 -4.05 -26.41 21.55
CA SER A 306 -4.86 -25.25 21.17
C SER A 306 -4.31 -24.50 19.96
N GLY A 307 -3.07 -24.80 19.53
CA GLY A 307 -2.40 -24.10 18.44
C GLY A 307 -1.90 -22.70 18.80
N ASN A 308 -1.99 -22.30 20.07
CA ASN A 308 -1.50 -21.02 20.58
C ASN A 308 -0.11 -21.15 21.20
N ALA A 309 0.75 -20.16 20.93
CA ALA A 309 2.10 -20.04 21.49
C ALA A 309 2.12 -19.55 22.95
N MET A 310 1.00 -19.01 23.47
CA MET A 310 0.84 -18.66 24.88
C MET A 310 0.42 -19.89 25.70
N ARG A 311 0.85 -19.95 26.97
CA ARG A 311 0.58 -21.10 27.84
C ARG A 311 -0.91 -21.24 28.07
N GLN A 312 -1.46 -22.42 27.80
CA GLN A 312 -2.84 -22.79 28.10
C GLN A 312 -2.89 -23.95 29.09
N ALA A 313 -4.06 -24.14 29.72
CA ALA A 313 -4.30 -25.28 30.60
C ALA A 313 -4.24 -26.59 29.79
N GLY A 314 -3.31 -27.48 30.13
CA GLY A 314 -3.11 -28.76 29.46
C GLY A 314 -1.93 -28.81 28.48
N ASP A 315 -1.20 -27.71 28.30
CA ASP A 315 0.06 -27.71 27.54
C ASP A 315 1.18 -28.39 28.34
N VAL A 316 2.06 -29.12 27.65
CA VAL A 316 3.21 -29.80 28.25
C VAL A 316 4.49 -29.13 27.75
N GLU A 317 5.35 -28.73 28.68
CA GLU A 317 6.61 -28.02 28.40
C GLU A 317 7.81 -28.93 28.72
N SER A 318 8.92 -28.75 27.99
CA SER A 318 10.22 -29.27 28.39
C SER A 318 10.76 -28.50 29.60
N VAL A 319 11.72 -29.09 30.32
CA VAL A 319 12.52 -28.33 31.29
C VAL A 319 13.23 -27.20 30.53
N PRO A 320 13.12 -25.94 30.98
CA PRO A 320 13.79 -24.83 30.32
C PRO A 320 15.30 -24.94 30.48
N VAL A 321 16.04 -24.75 29.39
CA VAL A 321 17.50 -24.78 29.38
C VAL A 321 18.02 -23.35 29.24
N MET A 322 18.96 -22.96 30.10
CA MET A 322 19.66 -21.69 30.01
C MET A 322 20.82 -21.81 29.03
N VAL A 323 20.91 -20.88 28.09
CA VAL A 323 21.86 -20.92 26.98
C VAL A 323 22.56 -19.57 26.88
N GLU A 324 23.89 -19.59 26.86
CA GLU A 324 24.72 -18.40 26.63
C GLU A 324 24.97 -18.22 25.14
N LEU A 325 24.78 -17.00 24.64
CA LEU A 325 24.90 -16.68 23.23
C LEU A 325 26.25 -16.02 22.93
N PRO A 326 27.00 -16.47 21.90
CA PRO A 326 26.64 -17.50 20.90
C PRO A 326 26.93 -18.92 21.37
N THR A 327 26.08 -19.88 21.02
CA THR A 327 26.28 -21.30 21.31
C THR A 327 26.69 -22.06 20.04
N ALA A 328 27.74 -22.89 20.14
CA ALA A 328 28.21 -23.72 19.03
C ALA A 328 27.59 -25.13 18.99
N ALA A 329 27.05 -25.62 20.10
CA ALA A 329 26.47 -26.96 20.23
C ALA A 329 24.92 -26.91 20.20
N PRO A 330 24.24 -27.89 19.59
CA PRO A 330 22.78 -27.92 19.60
C PRO A 330 22.25 -28.11 21.02
N VAL A 331 21.27 -27.29 21.40
CA VAL A 331 20.57 -27.38 22.68
C VAL A 331 19.54 -28.49 22.60
N GLU A 332 19.64 -29.48 23.48
CA GLU A 332 18.70 -30.61 23.50
C GLU A 332 17.52 -30.33 24.44
N LEU A 333 16.31 -30.42 23.90
CA LEU A 333 15.05 -30.26 24.65
C LEU A 333 14.23 -31.54 24.53
N VAL A 334 13.90 -32.13 25.68
CA VAL A 334 13.04 -33.32 25.77
C VAL A 334 11.69 -32.91 26.36
N ILE A 335 10.61 -33.12 25.62
CA ILE A 335 9.25 -32.81 26.08
C ILE A 335 8.64 -34.03 26.78
N GLY A 336 8.04 -33.81 27.95
CA GLY A 336 7.33 -34.86 28.70
C GLY A 336 8.20 -35.67 29.66
N ARG A 337 9.38 -35.16 30.02
CA ARG A 337 10.28 -35.76 31.03
C ARG A 337 9.73 -35.63 32.45
#